data_AF-A0A6B2CX93-F1
#
_entry.id   AF-A0A6B2CX93-F1
#
_cell.length_a   1.000
_cell.length_b   1.000
_cell.length_c   1.000
_cell.angle_alpha   90.00
_cell.angle_beta   90.00
_cell.angle_gamma   90.00
#
_symmetry.space_group_name_H-M   'P 1'
#
loop_
_entity.id
_entity.type
_entity.pdbx_description
1 polymer ?
#
loop_
_entity_poly.entity_id
_entity_poly.type
_entity_poly.pdbx_seq_one_letter_code
_entity_poly.pdbx_strand_id
1 'polypeptide(L)'
;MRFTIQLKSPILTQAFGTSQKPQTIAKSNLFAVTGVPVAGFVDEARVNFFGLETRVFVTEMKTVYVFDEVELPEQLPDDRTVGRILSSAEKEYGRKEVDPYGVLGTEDERRYNIKTAIEILEKKIPKRWREHAPALARLLWRWYYAYGAITPLFLTEGLGITDVMLTMTDRAVTVDTYKHGAGLVTNIELTPKDREHVQDAISRRVAPLSAARPFASRFDDLFRIRVTAIVPDVAPTQGYAFRLINVVWTAPL
;
A
#
# COMPACT_ATOMS: atom_id res chain seq x y z
N MET A 1 -65.28 -3.16 -17.08
CA MET A 1 -65.40 -2.07 -16.08
C MET A 1 -64.23 -2.17 -15.12
N ARG A 2 -63.71 -1.00 -14.69
CA ARG A 2 -62.70 -0.72 -13.65
C ARG A 2 -61.24 -0.86 -14.10
N PHE A 3 -60.56 0.19 -14.53
CA PHE A 3 -60.22 1.53 -13.97
C PHE A 3 -58.74 1.55 -13.58
N THR A 4 -57.94 2.07 -14.51
CA THR A 4 -56.57 2.55 -14.34
C THR A 4 -56.62 3.87 -13.56
N ILE A 5 -55.79 4.03 -12.54
CA ILE A 5 -55.42 5.35 -12.01
C ILE A 5 -53.90 5.38 -11.87
N GLN A 6 -53.27 6.21 -12.70
CA GLN A 6 -51.95 6.78 -12.47
C GLN A 6 -52.08 7.95 -11.49
N LEU A 7 -51.06 8.14 -10.64
CA LEU A 7 -50.70 9.46 -10.12
C LEU A 7 -49.17 9.66 -10.24
N LYS A 8 -48.82 10.83 -10.78
CA LYS A 8 -47.52 11.38 -11.20
C LYS A 8 -46.63 11.76 -10.00
N SER A 9 -45.32 11.41 -10.01
CA SER A 9 -44.11 12.28 -10.23
C SER A 9 -43.74 13.23 -9.06
N PRO A 10 -42.46 13.66 -8.80
CA PRO A 10 -41.35 13.91 -9.75
C PRO A 10 -39.94 13.40 -9.32
N ILE A 11 -39.06 13.06 -10.27
CA ILE A 11 -37.86 13.81 -10.70
C ILE A 11 -37.00 14.35 -9.54
N LEU A 12 -35.85 13.70 -9.33
CA LEU A 12 -34.58 14.36 -9.01
C LEU A 12 -33.48 13.68 -9.82
N THR A 13 -33.47 14.02 -11.12
CA THR A 13 -32.30 13.89 -11.99
C THR A 13 -31.48 15.17 -11.79
N GLN A 14 -30.23 15.06 -11.34
CA GLN A 14 -29.07 15.96 -11.57
C GLN A 14 -28.04 15.63 -10.49
N ALA A 15 -27.01 14.84 -10.76
CA ALA A 15 -25.69 15.23 -11.28
C ALA A 15 -24.76 14.23 -10.55
N PHE A 16 -23.92 13.42 -11.19
CA PHE A 16 -22.73 13.84 -11.90
C PHE A 16 -22.53 12.95 -13.13
N GLY A 17 -22.56 13.57 -14.31
CA GLY A 17 -21.86 13.04 -15.45
C GLY A 17 -20.37 13.27 -15.26
N THR A 18 -19.63 12.20 -15.01
CA THR A 18 -18.29 12.06 -15.55
C THR A 18 -18.27 10.72 -16.26
N SER A 19 -17.89 10.76 -17.55
CA SER A 19 -17.60 9.59 -18.36
C SER A 19 -16.52 8.76 -17.66
N GLN A 20 -16.90 7.82 -16.80
CA GLN A 20 -15.99 6.81 -16.29
C GLN A 20 -15.65 5.89 -17.45
N LYS A 21 -14.51 6.15 -18.11
CA LYS A 21 -13.83 5.12 -18.89
C LYS A 21 -13.73 3.89 -17.96
N PRO A 22 -14.04 2.68 -18.44
CA PRO A 22 -13.84 1.47 -17.63
C PRO A 22 -12.38 1.47 -17.17
N GLN A 23 -12.16 1.64 -15.87
CA GLN A 23 -10.83 1.57 -15.29
C GLN A 23 -10.41 0.11 -15.37
N THR A 24 -9.54 -0.20 -16.33
CA THR A 24 -8.93 -1.50 -16.47
C THR A 24 -8.13 -1.79 -15.19
N ILE A 25 -8.41 -2.90 -14.52
CA ILE A 25 -7.63 -3.38 -13.38
C ILE A 25 -6.24 -3.78 -13.88
N ALA A 26 -5.28 -2.86 -13.76
CA ALA A 26 -3.89 -3.20 -13.92
C ALA A 26 -3.43 -3.91 -12.64
N LYS A 27 -3.00 -5.17 -12.77
CA LYS A 27 -2.27 -5.88 -11.72
C LYS A 27 -0.78 -5.58 -11.92
N SER A 28 -0.15 -4.97 -10.94
CA SER A 28 1.30 -4.74 -10.93
C SER A 28 1.82 -4.87 -9.51
N ASN A 29 3.03 -5.39 -9.37
CA ASN A 29 3.72 -5.45 -8.09
C ASN A 29 3.99 -4.06 -7.49
N LEU A 30 3.85 -2.99 -8.31
CA LEU A 30 4.09 -1.60 -7.92
C LEU A 30 2.89 -0.92 -7.23
N PHE A 31 1.66 -1.39 -7.45
CA PHE A 31 0.45 -0.72 -6.94
C PHE A 31 -0.71 -1.66 -6.63
N ALA A 32 -1.59 -1.20 -5.74
CA ALA A 32 -2.83 -1.89 -5.47
C ALA A 32 -3.83 -1.57 -6.60
N VAL A 33 -4.27 -2.62 -7.30
CA VAL A 33 -5.33 -2.71 -8.32
C VAL A 33 -6.02 -1.40 -8.70
N THR A 34 -6.02 -1.04 -9.99
CA THR A 34 -6.79 0.08 -10.53
C THR A 34 -8.23 -0.32 -10.91
N GLY A 35 -9.17 -0.37 -9.96
CA GLY A 35 -10.60 -0.43 -10.26
C GLY A 35 -11.48 -0.33 -9.02
N VAL A 36 -12.41 0.64 -9.00
CA VAL A 36 -13.38 0.79 -7.91
C VAL A 36 -14.37 -0.38 -7.96
N PRO A 37 -14.54 -1.16 -6.87
CA PRO A 37 -15.54 -2.22 -6.85
C PRO A 37 -16.94 -1.63 -7.04
N VAL A 38 -17.76 -2.28 -7.87
CA VAL A 38 -19.18 -1.91 -8.13
C VAL A 38 -20.08 -2.25 -6.92
N ALA A 39 -19.53 -2.92 -5.91
CA ALA A 39 -20.24 -3.30 -4.68
C ALA A 39 -20.35 -2.12 -3.70
N GLY A 40 -21.43 -2.09 -2.91
CA GLY A 40 -21.58 -1.14 -1.82
C GLY A 40 -20.42 -1.20 -0.83
N PHE A 41 -19.97 -0.04 -0.36
CA PHE A 41 -18.96 0.09 0.69
C PHE A 41 -19.62 0.50 2.01
N VAL A 42 -19.11 -0.07 3.10
CA VAL A 42 -19.59 0.16 4.46
C VAL A 42 -18.74 1.20 5.18
N ASP A 43 -17.45 1.29 4.83
CA ASP A 43 -16.51 2.23 5.41
C ASP A 43 -15.37 2.54 4.42
N GLU A 44 -14.76 3.70 4.56
CA GLU A 44 -13.69 4.18 3.68
C GLU A 44 -12.65 5.00 4.47
N ALA A 45 -11.38 4.81 4.13
CA ALA A 45 -10.31 5.75 4.48
C ALA A 45 -9.51 6.17 3.25
N ARG A 46 -9.17 7.45 3.21
CA ARG A 46 -8.24 8.02 2.23
C ARG A 46 -6.92 8.33 2.93
N VAL A 47 -5.82 7.82 2.37
CA VAL A 47 -4.47 8.10 2.86
C VAL A 47 -3.69 8.81 1.78
N ASN A 48 -2.96 9.85 2.18
CA ASN A 48 -2.06 10.56 1.28
C ASN A 48 -0.63 10.30 1.75
N PHE A 49 0.12 9.56 0.95
CA PHE A 49 1.49 9.19 1.26
C PHE A 49 2.45 9.94 0.33
N PHE A 50 2.96 11.07 0.80
CA PHE A 50 3.84 11.97 0.05
C PHE A 50 3.27 12.43 -1.31
N GLY A 51 1.96 12.62 -1.41
CA GLY A 51 1.26 12.99 -2.64
C GLY A 51 0.78 11.81 -3.49
N LEU A 52 0.98 10.57 -3.03
CA LEU A 52 0.30 9.38 -3.56
C LEU A 52 -0.99 9.18 -2.77
N GLU A 53 -2.13 9.41 -3.40
CA GLU A 53 -3.43 9.18 -2.78
C GLU A 53 -3.84 7.72 -2.96
N THR A 54 -4.19 7.05 -1.86
CA THR A 54 -4.71 5.69 -1.86
C THR A 54 -6.04 5.70 -1.10
N ARG A 55 -7.06 5.05 -1.67
CA ARG A 55 -8.33 4.80 -1.01
C ARG A 55 -8.41 3.36 -0.58
N VAL A 56 -8.90 3.13 0.63
CA VAL A 56 -9.13 1.82 1.19
C VAL A 56 -10.59 1.71 1.61
N PHE A 57 -11.29 0.72 1.08
CA PHE A 57 -12.71 0.50 1.31
C PHE A 57 -12.95 -0.83 2.01
N VAL A 58 -13.88 -0.86 2.95
CA VAL A 58 -14.46 -2.09 3.46
C VAL A 58 -15.80 -2.31 2.78
N THR A 59 -15.95 -3.43 2.09
CA THR A 59 -17.19 -3.78 1.37
C THR A 59 -18.18 -4.48 2.29
N GLU A 60 -19.46 -4.53 1.88
CA GLU A 60 -20.50 -5.29 2.58
C GLU A 60 -20.16 -6.78 2.73
N MET A 61 -19.38 -7.33 1.80
CA MET A 61 -18.88 -8.71 1.84
C MET A 61 -17.66 -8.91 2.75
N LYS A 62 -17.35 -7.95 3.62
CA LYS A 62 -16.17 -7.98 4.51
C LYS A 62 -14.84 -8.19 3.78
N THR A 63 -14.74 -7.66 2.56
CA THR A 63 -13.49 -7.61 1.78
C THR A 63 -12.94 -6.19 1.82
N VAL A 64 -11.62 -6.06 1.93
CA VAL A 64 -10.91 -4.77 1.93
C VAL A 64 -10.30 -4.50 0.57
N TYR A 65 -10.68 -3.39 -0.06
CA TYR A 65 -10.13 -2.97 -1.35
C TYR A 65 -9.16 -1.82 -1.14
N VAL A 66 -7.91 -1.99 -1.58
CA VAL A 66 -6.89 -0.95 -1.65
C VAL A 66 -6.75 -0.51 -3.09
N PHE A 67 -6.84 0.80 -3.34
CA PHE A 67 -6.82 1.41 -4.67
C PHE A 67 -5.96 2.67 -4.67
N ASP A 68 -4.94 2.72 -5.52
CA ASP A 68 -4.15 3.93 -5.72
C ASP A 68 -4.82 4.87 -6.74
N GLU A 69 -5.14 6.10 -6.32
CA GLU A 69 -5.76 7.13 -7.17
C GLU A 69 -4.71 7.81 -8.05
N VAL A 70 -4.14 7.06 -9.00
CA VAL A 70 -3.08 7.55 -9.88
C VAL A 70 -3.31 7.20 -11.35
N GLU A 71 -2.99 8.15 -12.22
CA GLU A 71 -2.91 7.91 -13.65
C GLU A 71 -1.53 7.36 -14.02
N LEU A 72 -1.52 6.16 -14.59
CA LEU A 72 -0.32 5.43 -14.96
C LEU A 72 -0.15 5.39 -16.48
N PRO A 73 1.10 5.29 -16.98
CA PRO A 73 1.33 5.10 -18.39
C PRO A 73 0.77 3.75 -18.85
N GLU A 74 0.32 3.67 -20.11
CA GLU A 74 -0.18 2.42 -20.71
C GLU A 74 0.84 1.27 -20.59
N GLN A 75 2.13 1.60 -20.72
CA GLN A 75 3.23 0.66 -20.52
C GLN A 75 4.07 1.06 -19.30
N LEU A 76 4.00 0.24 -18.26
CA LEU A 76 4.80 0.38 -17.05
C LEU A 76 6.28 0.05 -17.28
N PRO A 77 7.19 0.57 -16.44
CA PRO A 77 8.59 0.16 -16.45
C PRO A 77 8.75 -1.34 -16.18
N ASP A 78 9.57 -2.01 -16.98
CA ASP A 78 9.98 -3.38 -16.73
C ASP A 78 11.01 -3.46 -15.58
N ASP A 79 11.22 -4.67 -15.04
CA ASP A 79 12.15 -4.92 -13.93
C ASP A 79 13.56 -4.37 -14.20
N ARG A 80 14.04 -4.49 -15.45
CA ARG A 80 15.36 -4.00 -15.85
C ARG A 80 15.43 -2.48 -15.78
N THR A 81 14.38 -1.79 -16.21
CA THR A 81 14.30 -0.33 -16.13
C THR A 81 14.17 0.12 -14.70
N VAL A 82 13.33 -0.55 -13.89
CA VAL A 82 13.22 -0.29 -12.45
C VAL A 82 14.57 -0.41 -11.75
N GLY A 83 15.30 -1.50 -11.99
CA GLY A 83 16.64 -1.71 -11.42
C GLY A 83 17.65 -0.62 -11.81
N ARG A 84 17.59 -0.11 -13.05
CA ARG A 84 18.45 1.01 -13.49
C ARG A 84 18.09 2.33 -12.80
N ILE A 85 16.80 2.62 -12.64
CA ILE A 85 16.31 3.82 -11.95
C ILE A 85 16.79 3.79 -10.49
N LEU A 86 16.53 2.69 -9.79
CA LEU A 86 16.92 2.50 -8.39
C LEU A 86 18.44 2.60 -8.21
N SER A 87 19.22 1.87 -9.00
CA SER A 87 20.70 1.92 -8.91
C SER A 87 21.25 3.33 -9.18
N SER A 88 20.65 4.08 -10.12
CA SER A 88 21.05 5.47 -10.36
C SER A 88 20.64 6.40 -9.23
N ALA A 89 19.51 6.16 -8.57
CA ALA A 89 19.04 6.95 -7.44
C ALA A 89 19.89 6.68 -6.19
N GLU A 90 20.22 5.42 -5.90
CA GLU A 90 21.08 5.01 -4.77
C GLU A 90 22.47 5.64 -4.83
N LYS A 91 23.07 5.76 -6.03
CA LYS A 91 24.32 6.51 -6.22
C LYS A 91 24.18 7.99 -5.85
N GLU A 92 23.04 8.59 -6.11
CA GLU A 92 22.78 10.00 -5.75
C GLU A 92 22.44 10.15 -4.27
N TYR A 93 21.73 9.20 -3.67
CA TYR A 93 21.51 9.14 -2.22
C TYR A 93 22.83 9.12 -1.46
N GLY A 94 23.75 8.23 -1.83
CA GLY A 94 25.07 8.17 -1.20
C GLY A 94 25.89 9.45 -1.37
N ARG A 95 25.78 10.13 -2.52
CA ARG A 95 26.48 11.41 -2.76
C ARG A 95 25.91 12.59 -1.98
N LYS A 96 24.61 12.56 -1.67
CA LYS A 96 23.89 13.63 -0.96
C LYS A 96 23.59 13.27 0.49
N GLU A 97 24.07 12.13 0.95
CA GLU A 97 23.83 11.59 2.29
C GLU A 97 22.33 11.52 2.65
N VAL A 98 21.49 11.20 1.66
CA VAL A 98 20.04 11.05 1.84
C VAL A 98 19.75 9.63 2.32
N ASP A 99 19.08 9.49 3.45
CA ASP A 99 18.52 8.21 3.89
C ASP A 99 17.15 7.98 3.24
N PRO A 100 17.03 7.13 2.20
CA PRO A 100 15.76 6.95 1.52
C PRO A 100 14.73 6.18 2.37
N TYR A 101 15.13 5.53 3.47
CA TYR A 101 14.22 4.79 4.34
C TYR A 101 13.61 5.66 5.44
N GLY A 102 14.18 6.83 5.71
CA GLY A 102 13.75 7.71 6.79
C GLY A 102 13.78 7.03 8.16
N VAL A 103 14.84 6.25 8.43
CA VAL A 103 15.01 5.48 9.67
C VAL A 103 15.69 6.32 10.74
N LEU A 104 16.59 7.21 10.33
CA LEU A 104 17.39 8.04 11.24
C LEU A 104 16.83 9.45 11.37
N GLY A 105 17.08 10.08 12.52
CA GLY A 105 16.70 11.46 12.82
C GLY A 105 15.32 11.64 13.44
N THR A 106 14.98 12.90 13.67
CA THR A 106 13.68 13.41 14.13
C THR A 106 12.59 13.21 13.07
N GLU A 107 11.32 13.38 13.45
CA GLU A 107 10.20 13.22 12.50
C GLU A 107 10.32 14.14 11.27
N ASP A 108 10.72 15.39 11.47
CA ASP A 108 10.90 16.36 10.39
C ASP A 108 12.07 15.98 9.46
N GLU A 109 13.19 15.51 10.02
CA GLU A 109 14.33 15.02 9.23
C GLU A 109 13.95 13.78 8.41
N ARG A 110 13.19 12.85 8.99
CA ARG A 110 12.68 11.67 8.27
C ARG A 110 11.78 12.08 7.12
N ARG A 111 10.83 13.00 7.35
CA ARG A 111 9.93 13.52 6.30
C ARG A 111 10.71 14.22 5.19
N TYR A 112 11.71 15.03 5.55
CA TYR A 112 12.58 15.70 4.59
C TYR A 112 13.37 14.70 3.74
N ASN A 113 13.98 13.70 4.37
CA ASN A 113 14.77 12.68 3.68
C ASN A 113 13.92 11.87 2.69
N ILE A 114 12.73 11.44 3.10
CA ILE A 114 11.82 10.69 2.22
C ILE A 114 11.37 11.54 1.03
N LYS A 115 10.97 12.79 1.29
CA LYS A 115 10.59 13.74 0.23
C LYS A 115 11.74 13.92 -0.77
N THR A 116 12.95 14.17 -0.27
CA THR A 116 14.15 14.34 -1.09
C THR A 116 14.46 13.08 -1.90
N ALA A 117 14.29 11.90 -1.30
CA ALA A 117 14.50 10.62 -1.96
C ALA A 117 13.54 10.41 -3.14
N ILE A 118 12.26 10.77 -2.97
CA ILE A 118 11.24 10.74 -4.02
C ILE A 118 11.58 11.73 -5.14
N GLU A 119 11.99 12.96 -4.82
CA GLU A 119 12.39 13.95 -5.82
C GLU A 119 13.60 13.50 -6.65
N ILE A 120 14.55 12.78 -6.04
CA ILE A 120 15.67 12.19 -6.77
C ILE A 120 15.17 11.08 -7.70
N LEU A 121 14.28 10.18 -7.24
CA LEU A 121 13.69 9.14 -8.10
C LEU A 121 12.96 9.75 -9.29
N GLU A 122 12.16 10.78 -9.06
CA GLU A 122 11.43 11.50 -10.10
C GLU A 122 12.37 12.00 -11.21
N LYS A 123 13.52 12.56 -10.83
CA LYS A 123 14.56 13.01 -11.78
C LYS A 123 15.25 11.86 -12.51
N LYS A 124 15.22 10.63 -11.99
CA LYS A 124 15.78 9.43 -12.64
C LYS A 124 14.80 8.76 -13.60
N ILE A 125 13.53 9.14 -13.59
CA ILE A 125 12.55 8.53 -14.48
C ILE A 125 12.85 8.91 -15.94
N PRO A 126 12.92 7.94 -16.86
CA PRO A 126 13.16 8.19 -18.27
C PRO A 126 12.14 9.17 -18.88
N LYS A 127 12.62 10.01 -19.80
CA LYS A 127 11.80 11.05 -20.47
C LYS A 127 10.49 10.53 -21.09
N ARG A 128 10.45 9.26 -21.52
CA ARG A 128 9.23 8.63 -22.08
C ARG A 128 8.05 8.57 -21.10
N TRP A 129 8.29 8.66 -19.80
CA TRP A 129 7.25 8.68 -18.76
C TRP A 129 7.26 9.98 -17.95
N ARG A 130 7.74 11.08 -18.55
CA ARG A 130 7.92 12.35 -17.83
C ARG A 130 6.61 12.86 -17.20
N GLU A 131 5.49 12.68 -17.89
CA GLU A 131 4.17 13.08 -17.40
C GLU A 131 3.73 12.29 -16.16
N HIS A 132 4.12 11.01 -16.08
CA HIS A 132 3.81 10.14 -14.95
C HIS A 132 4.95 10.04 -13.92
N ALA A 133 6.04 10.80 -14.11
CA ALA A 133 7.22 10.69 -13.27
C ALA A 133 6.92 10.91 -11.77
N PRO A 134 6.10 11.90 -11.37
CA PRO A 134 5.75 12.08 -9.97
C PRO A 134 5.08 10.84 -9.35
N ALA A 135 4.11 10.23 -10.05
CA ALA A 135 3.38 9.06 -9.56
C ALA A 135 4.28 7.82 -9.50
N LEU A 136 5.02 7.56 -10.58
CA LEU A 136 5.96 6.43 -10.66
C LEU A 136 7.06 6.52 -9.60
N ALA A 137 7.58 7.71 -9.29
CA ALA A 137 8.60 7.88 -8.26
C ALA A 137 8.09 7.49 -6.87
N ARG A 138 6.86 7.87 -6.54
CA ARG A 138 6.22 7.55 -5.26
C ARG A 138 5.88 6.06 -5.16
N LEU A 139 5.38 5.47 -6.24
CA LEU A 139 5.12 4.04 -6.31
C LEU A 139 6.41 3.21 -6.17
N LEU A 140 7.48 3.61 -6.87
CA LEU A 140 8.79 2.97 -6.75
C LEU A 140 9.36 3.13 -5.35
N TRP A 141 9.24 4.32 -4.75
CA TRP A 141 9.70 4.54 -3.39
C TRP A 141 8.94 3.64 -2.42
N ARG A 142 7.61 3.60 -2.49
CA ARG A 142 6.76 2.75 -1.63
C ARG A 142 7.08 1.27 -1.80
N TRP A 143 7.27 0.84 -3.05
CA TRP A 143 7.60 -0.54 -3.38
C TRP A 143 8.95 -0.99 -2.82
N TYR A 144 9.97 -0.12 -2.86
CA TYR A 144 11.34 -0.53 -2.54
C TYR A 144 11.85 -0.09 -1.16
N TYR A 145 11.41 1.06 -0.64
CA TYR A 145 11.87 1.65 0.63
C TYR A 145 10.84 1.56 1.77
N ALA A 146 9.59 1.19 1.47
CA ALA A 146 8.56 0.85 2.44
C ALA A 146 8.17 -0.62 2.31
N TYR A 147 6.89 -0.96 2.51
CA TYR A 147 6.40 -2.35 2.46
C TYR A 147 5.55 -2.62 1.21
N GLY A 148 5.74 -1.85 0.13
CA GLY A 148 5.00 -2.01 -1.11
C GLY A 148 3.50 -1.82 -0.97
N ALA A 149 2.72 -2.67 -1.66
CA ALA A 149 1.28 -2.51 -1.80
C ALA A 149 0.50 -2.58 -0.48
N ILE A 150 1.06 -3.19 0.59
CA ILE A 150 0.42 -3.25 1.91
C ILE A 150 0.64 -1.98 2.74
N THR A 151 1.57 -1.11 2.35
CA THR A 151 1.90 0.12 3.11
C THR A 151 0.68 0.99 3.44
N PRO A 152 -0.27 1.24 2.52
CA PRO A 152 -1.47 2.03 2.82
C PRO A 152 -2.31 1.47 3.98
N LEU A 153 -2.35 0.15 4.17
CA LEU A 153 -3.12 -0.49 5.25
C LEU A 153 -2.61 -0.10 6.65
N PHE A 154 -1.34 0.31 6.76
CA PHE A 154 -0.77 0.78 8.03
C PHE A 154 -1.25 2.18 8.41
N LEU A 155 -1.72 2.94 7.42
CA LEU A 155 -2.01 4.37 7.53
C LEU A 155 -3.51 4.67 7.62
N THR A 156 -4.37 3.66 7.51
CA THR A 156 -5.84 3.80 7.51
C THR A 156 -6.42 3.72 8.92
N GLU A 157 -6.06 4.66 9.79
CA GLU A 157 -6.56 4.70 11.19
C GLU A 157 -8.10 4.69 11.26
N GLY A 158 -8.76 5.38 10.31
CA GLY A 158 -10.22 5.46 10.23
C GLY A 158 -10.92 4.12 10.09
N LEU A 159 -10.30 3.11 9.48
CA LEU A 159 -10.89 1.77 9.32
C LEU A 159 -10.68 0.86 10.54
N GLY A 160 -9.89 1.32 11.51
CA GLY A 160 -9.59 0.57 12.71
C GLY A 160 -8.82 -0.73 12.49
N ILE A 161 -7.95 -0.76 11.47
CA ILE A 161 -7.05 -1.89 11.23
C ILE A 161 -6.10 -2.04 12.43
N THR A 162 -5.94 -3.27 12.92
CA THR A 162 -5.05 -3.60 14.04
C THR A 162 -3.89 -4.47 13.58
N ASP A 163 -4.13 -5.41 12.67
CA ASP A 163 -3.12 -6.34 12.19
C ASP A 163 -3.26 -6.52 10.67
N VAL A 164 -2.12 -6.57 9.98
CA VAL A 164 -2.02 -6.92 8.55
C VAL A 164 -1.19 -8.19 8.47
N MET A 165 -1.72 -9.22 7.83
CA MET A 165 -1.18 -10.58 7.85
C MET A 165 -0.96 -11.11 6.44
N LEU A 166 0.25 -11.61 6.23
CA LEU A 166 0.71 -12.31 5.05
C LEU A 166 0.93 -13.76 5.48
N THR A 167 -0.12 -14.58 5.43
CA THR A 167 -0.06 -15.98 5.86
C THR A 167 0.83 -16.80 4.91
N MET A 168 1.33 -17.94 5.38
CA MET A 168 2.13 -18.85 4.52
C MET A 168 1.25 -19.64 3.54
N THR A 169 -0.04 -19.76 3.83
CA THR A 169 -1.02 -20.60 3.11
C THR A 169 -1.76 -19.84 2.03
N ASP A 170 -1.99 -18.54 2.24
CA ASP A 170 -2.83 -17.73 1.36
C ASP A 170 -2.00 -16.75 0.56
N ARG A 171 -2.39 -16.52 -0.68
CA ARG A 171 -1.77 -15.48 -1.52
C ARG A 171 -2.30 -14.09 -1.19
N ALA A 172 -3.54 -14.01 -0.72
CA ALA A 172 -4.16 -12.75 -0.37
C ALA A 172 -3.67 -12.26 1.00
N VAL A 173 -3.44 -10.95 1.10
CA VAL A 173 -3.21 -10.29 2.38
C VAL A 173 -4.54 -10.22 3.13
N THR A 174 -4.50 -10.53 4.42
CA THR A 174 -5.67 -10.44 5.30
C THR A 174 -5.44 -9.36 6.36
N VAL A 175 -6.50 -8.72 6.83
CA VAL A 175 -6.43 -7.72 7.90
C VAL A 175 -7.42 -8.03 9.01
N ASP A 176 -7.01 -7.68 10.23
CA ASP A 176 -7.88 -7.63 11.39
C ASP A 176 -8.22 -6.17 11.70
N THR A 177 -9.45 -5.94 12.14
CA THR A 177 -9.94 -4.61 12.48
C THR A 177 -10.77 -4.67 13.77
N TYR A 178 -10.68 -3.63 14.60
CA TYR A 178 -11.56 -3.54 15.78
C TYR A 178 -12.99 -3.12 15.42
N LYS A 179 -13.21 -2.57 14.22
CA LYS A 179 -14.53 -2.09 13.75
C LYS A 179 -15.33 -3.16 12.99
N HIS A 180 -14.66 -3.91 12.12
CA HIS A 180 -15.30 -4.76 11.10
C HIS A 180 -15.03 -6.26 11.32
N GLY A 181 -14.23 -6.61 12.34
CA GLY A 181 -13.86 -7.97 12.72
C GLY A 181 -12.49 -8.40 12.22
N ALA A 182 -12.21 -9.70 12.37
CA ALA A 182 -10.94 -10.33 12.01
C ALA A 182 -11.03 -11.15 10.70
N GLY A 183 -9.89 -11.35 10.04
CA GLY A 183 -9.75 -12.20 8.86
C GLY A 183 -10.33 -11.61 7.57
N LEU A 184 -10.41 -10.28 7.45
CA LEU A 184 -10.92 -9.65 6.24
C LEU A 184 -9.90 -9.81 5.12
N VAL A 185 -10.31 -10.43 4.01
CA VAL A 185 -9.45 -10.62 2.84
C VAL A 185 -9.32 -9.30 2.09
N THR A 186 -8.11 -8.98 1.63
CA THR A 186 -7.86 -7.81 0.78
C THR A 186 -7.79 -8.18 -0.70
N ASN A 187 -7.87 -7.19 -1.59
CA ASN A 187 -7.57 -7.36 -3.01
C ASN A 187 -6.06 -7.46 -3.34
N ILE A 188 -5.17 -7.45 -2.34
CA ILE A 188 -3.73 -7.55 -2.52
C ILE A 188 -3.33 -9.02 -2.49
N GLU A 189 -2.89 -9.54 -3.64
CA GLU A 189 -2.32 -10.88 -3.78
C GLU A 189 -0.81 -10.77 -3.99
N LEU A 190 -0.02 -11.40 -3.10
CA LEU A 190 1.44 -11.33 -3.18
C LEU A 190 2.03 -12.56 -3.86
N THR A 191 2.87 -12.33 -4.86
CA THR A 191 3.70 -13.37 -5.48
C THR A 191 4.91 -13.72 -4.58
N PRO A 192 5.63 -14.82 -4.83
CA PRO A 192 6.87 -15.11 -4.11
C PRO A 192 7.89 -13.97 -4.17
N LYS A 193 8.03 -13.33 -5.35
CA LYS A 193 8.91 -12.18 -5.52
C LYS A 193 8.49 -11.00 -4.65
N ASP A 194 7.19 -10.74 -4.50
CA ASP A 194 6.72 -9.65 -3.63
C ASP A 194 7.02 -9.93 -2.16
N ARG A 195 6.92 -11.20 -1.73
CA ARG A 195 7.28 -11.61 -0.37
C ARG A 195 8.78 -11.47 -0.11
N GLU A 196 9.63 -11.79 -1.08
CA GLU A 196 11.07 -11.50 -0.99
C GLU A 196 11.33 -9.99 -0.83
N HIS A 197 10.60 -9.15 -1.57
CA HIS A 197 10.75 -7.70 -1.45
C HIS A 197 10.29 -7.18 -0.07
N VAL A 198 9.20 -7.73 0.48
CA VAL A 198 8.77 -7.44 1.86
C VAL A 198 9.84 -7.90 2.86
N GLN A 199 10.46 -9.08 2.66
CA GLN A 199 11.57 -9.54 3.50
C GLN A 199 12.76 -8.58 3.49
N ASP A 200 13.13 -8.10 2.31
CA ASP A 200 14.21 -7.14 2.12
C ASP A 200 13.89 -5.82 2.80
N ALA A 201 12.66 -5.32 2.66
CA ALA A 201 12.19 -4.13 3.35
C ALA A 201 12.29 -4.29 4.88
N ILE A 202 11.79 -5.40 5.44
CA ILE A 202 11.90 -5.69 6.88
C ILE A 202 13.37 -5.74 7.30
N SER A 203 14.23 -6.38 6.48
CA SER A 203 15.65 -6.54 6.77
C SER A 203 16.40 -5.23 6.87
N ARG A 204 16.06 -4.27 6.00
CA ARG A 204 16.70 -2.95 5.94
C ARG A 204 16.13 -1.97 6.95
N ARG A 205 14.83 -2.03 7.20
CA ARG A 205 14.13 -1.08 8.07
C ARG A 205 14.20 -1.45 9.54
N VAL A 206 14.23 -2.75 9.86
CA VAL A 206 13.91 -3.22 11.20
C VAL A 206 14.95 -4.21 11.75
N ALA A 207 15.18 -5.33 11.07
CA ALA A 207 16.16 -6.33 11.50
C ALA A 207 16.54 -7.31 10.40
N PRO A 208 17.83 -7.65 10.21
CA PRO A 208 18.26 -8.59 9.19
C PRO A 208 17.60 -9.97 9.35
N LEU A 209 16.87 -10.40 8.32
CA LEU A 209 16.23 -11.72 8.24
C LEU A 209 17.01 -12.64 7.30
N SER A 210 17.20 -13.88 7.71
CA SER A 210 17.80 -14.94 6.89
C SER A 210 17.43 -16.31 7.44
N ALA A 211 17.79 -17.38 6.73
CA ALA A 211 17.69 -18.75 7.26
C ALA A 211 18.37 -18.89 8.64
N ALA A 212 19.55 -18.28 8.82
CA ALA A 212 20.25 -18.30 10.11
C ALA A 212 19.59 -17.42 11.19
N ARG A 213 18.68 -16.53 10.82
CA ARG A 213 17.88 -15.67 11.71
C ARG A 213 16.42 -15.71 11.26
N PRO A 214 15.74 -16.85 11.45
CA PRO A 214 14.46 -17.13 10.81
C PRO A 214 13.29 -16.40 11.48
N PHE A 215 13.54 -15.68 12.59
CA PHE A 215 12.52 -14.96 13.34
C PHE A 215 12.99 -13.56 13.71
N ALA A 216 12.12 -12.56 13.51
CA ALA A 216 12.28 -11.24 14.08
C ALA A 216 10.95 -10.71 14.59
N SER A 217 10.97 -10.07 15.76
CA SER A 217 9.87 -9.22 16.24
C SER A 217 10.44 -7.88 16.71
N ARG A 218 10.09 -6.81 16.00
CA ARG A 218 10.71 -5.49 16.16
C ARG A 218 9.76 -4.40 15.69
N PHE A 219 10.02 -3.17 16.14
CA PHE A 219 9.18 -2.02 15.86
C PHE A 219 9.79 -1.17 14.75
N ASP A 220 8.97 -0.77 13.79
CA ASP A 220 9.30 0.23 12.77
C ASP A 220 8.69 1.56 13.18
N ASP A 221 9.54 2.50 13.59
CA ASP A 221 9.10 3.79 14.11
C ASP A 221 8.39 4.64 13.05
N LEU A 222 8.78 4.56 11.77
CA LEU A 222 8.23 5.39 10.71
C LEU A 222 6.76 5.06 10.45
N PHE A 223 6.45 3.77 10.38
CA PHE A 223 5.10 3.29 10.13
C PHE A 223 4.32 2.95 11.41
N ARG A 224 4.98 3.04 12.57
CA ARG A 224 4.43 2.72 13.90
C ARG A 224 3.83 1.31 13.96
N ILE A 225 4.53 0.35 13.36
CA ILE A 225 4.11 -1.05 13.32
C ILE A 225 5.11 -1.94 14.05
N ARG A 226 4.60 -2.94 14.77
CA ARG A 226 5.40 -4.08 15.21
C ARG A 226 5.37 -5.14 14.13
N VAL A 227 6.52 -5.36 13.50
CA VAL A 227 6.73 -6.41 12.52
C VAL A 227 7.09 -7.70 13.25
N THR A 228 6.38 -8.78 12.94
CA THR A 228 6.74 -10.14 13.30
C THR A 228 6.92 -10.94 12.02
N ALA A 229 8.11 -11.45 11.80
CA ALA A 229 8.48 -12.16 10.58
C ALA A 229 8.96 -13.57 10.92
N ILE A 230 8.53 -14.53 10.11
CA ILE A 230 8.99 -15.91 10.13
C ILE A 230 9.48 -16.24 8.72
N VAL A 231 10.79 -16.45 8.60
CA VAL A 231 11.48 -16.93 7.40
C VAL A 231 11.93 -18.36 7.69
N PRO A 232 11.07 -19.35 7.44
CA PRO A 232 11.37 -20.73 7.80
C PRO A 232 12.46 -21.30 6.90
N ASP A 233 13.35 -22.12 7.47
CA ASP A 233 14.39 -22.83 6.72
C ASP A 233 13.84 -23.86 5.72
N VAL A 234 12.60 -24.31 5.93
CA VAL A 234 12.01 -25.47 5.22
C VAL A 234 10.57 -25.24 4.74
N ALA A 235 9.91 -24.13 5.12
CA ALA A 235 8.55 -23.89 4.63
C ALA A 235 8.58 -23.23 3.24
N PRO A 236 7.61 -23.55 2.37
CA PRO A 236 7.64 -23.14 0.96
C PRO A 236 7.42 -21.63 0.77
N THR A 237 6.97 -20.90 1.80
CA THR A 237 6.61 -19.48 1.71
C THR A 237 6.77 -18.81 3.07
N GLN A 238 7.31 -17.58 3.09
CA GLN A 238 7.52 -16.79 4.31
C GLN A 238 6.20 -16.22 4.85
N GLY A 239 6.11 -16.08 6.18
CA GLY A 239 4.96 -15.50 6.86
C GLY A 239 5.31 -14.19 7.57
N TYR A 240 4.45 -13.17 7.44
CA TYR A 240 4.64 -11.88 8.08
C TYR A 240 3.35 -11.40 8.74
N ALA A 241 3.47 -10.80 9.92
CA ALA A 241 2.39 -10.13 10.61
C ALA A 241 2.85 -8.75 11.04
N PHE A 242 2.04 -7.74 10.76
CA PHE A 242 2.30 -6.34 11.07
C PHE A 242 1.19 -5.87 12.01
N ARG A 243 1.53 -5.63 13.27
CA ARG A 243 0.60 -5.06 14.23
C ARG A 243 0.74 -3.54 14.26
N LEU A 244 -0.33 -2.83 13.95
CA LEU A 244 -0.38 -1.37 14.05
C LEU A 244 -0.40 -0.96 15.52
N ILE A 245 0.49 -0.03 15.87
CA ILE A 245 0.56 0.57 17.21
C ILE A 245 0.02 2.00 17.10
N ASN A 246 -1.24 2.10 16.66
CA ASN A 246 -1.96 3.36 16.56
C ASN A 246 -2.80 3.53 17.82
N VAL A 247 -2.34 4.45 18.70
CA VAL A 247 -3.03 4.99 19.88
C VAL A 247 -3.09 4.06 21.12
N VAL A 248 -2.93 4.69 22.29
CA VAL A 248 -2.85 4.15 23.65
C VAL A 248 -3.87 3.04 23.90
N TRP A 249 -3.40 1.85 24.29
CA TRP A 249 -4.22 0.90 25.05
C TRP A 249 -4.49 1.52 26.42
N THR A 250 -5.62 2.19 26.60
CA THR A 250 -6.16 2.42 27.94
C THR A 250 -6.80 1.11 28.38
N ALA A 251 -6.23 0.48 29.40
CA ALA A 251 -6.90 -0.58 30.13
C ALA A 251 -8.31 -0.09 30.52
N PRO A 252 -9.36 -0.92 30.46
CA PRO A 252 -10.60 -0.58 31.14
C PRO A 252 -10.27 -0.39 32.63
N LEU A 253 -10.63 0.77 33.18
CA LEU A 253 -10.70 0.97 34.63
C LEU A 253 -11.80 0.10 35.22
#